data_AF-A0A3N5N3B5-F1
#
_entry.id   AF-A0A3N5N3B5-F1
#
_cell.length_a   1.000
_cell.length_b   1.000
_cell.length_c   1.000
_cell.angle_alpha   90.00
_cell.angle_beta   90.00
_cell.angle_gamma   90.00
#
_symmetry.space_group_name_H-M   'P 1'
#
loop_
_entity.id
_entity.type
_entity.pdbx_description
1 polymer ?
#
loop_
_entity_poly.entity_id
_entity_poly.type
_entity_poly.pdbx_seq_one_letter_code
_entity_poly.pdbx_strand_id
1 'polypeptide(L)' 'MSTRILSVGLQQESDVVLARQRARQIAAQLGFAALEQTQIATAVSEIARNAYEYT' A
#
# COMPACT_ATOMS: atom_id res chain seq x y z
N MET A 1 2.18 -6.10 21.17
CA MET A 1 1.80 -4.70 20.87
C MET A 1 1.97 -4.50 19.37
N SER A 2 0.90 -4.19 18.63
CA SER A 2 0.97 -3.89 17.19
C SER A 2 0.97 -2.37 17.03
N THR A 3 2.07 -1.81 16.53
CA THR A 3 2.17 -0.36 16.27
C THR A 3 1.55 -0.05 14.92
N ARG A 4 0.56 0.84 14.88
CA ARG A 4 -0.02 1.35 13.63
C ARG A 4 1.00 2.28 12.96
N ILE A 5 1.46 1.91 11.76
CA ILE A 5 2.46 2.67 11.00
C ILE A 5 1.78 3.75 10.12
N LEU A 6 0.64 3.43 9.51
CA LEU A 6 -0.12 4.32 8.62
C LEU A 6 -1.58 3.90 8.53
N SER A 7 -2.47 4.82 8.17
CA SER A 7 -3.84 4.54 7.70
C SER A 7 -4.10 5.39 6.45
N VAL A 8 -4.77 4.81 5.45
CA VAL A 8 -5.14 5.46 4.19
C VAL A 8 -6.64 5.19 3.99
N GLY A 9 -7.43 6.25 3.78
CA GLY A 9 -8.82 6.12 3.37
C GLY A 9 -8.90 5.80 1.88
N LEU A 10 -9.92 5.03 1.46
CA LEU A 10 -10.14 4.63 0.07
C LEU A 10 -11.49 5.18 -0.41
N GLN A 11 -11.54 6.46 -0.75
CA GLN A 11 -12.76 7.17 -1.14
C GLN A 11 -12.78 7.51 -2.64
N GLN A 12 -11.61 7.52 -3.27
CA GLN A 12 -11.43 7.80 -4.69
C GLN A 12 -10.31 6.94 -5.28
N GLU A 13 -10.32 6.77 -6.60
CA GLU A 13 -9.34 5.92 -7.31
C GLU A 13 -7.88 6.31 -7.03
N SER A 14 -7.59 7.61 -6.87
CA SER A 14 -6.24 8.08 -6.55
C SER A 14 -5.75 7.66 -5.15
N ASP A 15 -6.64 7.26 -4.25
CA ASP A 15 -6.26 6.72 -2.94
C ASP A 15 -5.62 5.33 -3.05
N VAL A 16 -6.00 4.54 -4.06
CA VAL A 16 -5.35 3.25 -4.37
C VAL A 16 -3.90 3.50 -4.79
N VAL A 17 -3.67 4.53 -5.61
CA VAL A 17 -2.33 4.94 -6.02
C VAL A 17 -1.51 5.43 -4.82
N LEU A 18 -2.13 6.21 -3.92
CA LEU A 18 -1.51 6.65 -2.68
C LEU A 18 -1.12 5.47 -1.79
N ALA A 19 -2.01 4.49 -1.59
CA ALA A 19 -1.75 3.28 -0.82
C ALA A 19 -0.56 2.49 -1.37
N ARG A 20 -0.51 2.30 -2.70
CA ARG A 20 0.62 1.67 -3.40
C ARG A 20 1.93 2.41 -3.15
N GLN A 21 1.95 3.73 -3.30
CA GLN A 21 3.15 4.55 -3.11
C GLN A 21 3.65 4.48 -1.66
N ARG A 22 2.74 4.57 -0.69
CA ARG A 22 3.07 4.48 0.74
C ARG A 22 3.61 3.11 1.11
N ALA A 23 3.02 2.02 0.60
CA ALA A 23 3.53 0.68 0.80
C ALA A 23 4.96 0.52 0.30
N ARG A 24 5.25 1.05 -0.90
CA ARG A 24 6.62 1.04 -1.46
C ARG A 24 7.60 1.83 -0.61
N GLN A 25 7.21 3.04 -0.15
CA GLN A 25 8.06 3.89 0.71
C GLN A 25 8.38 3.19 2.04
N ILE A 26 7.38 2.58 2.67
CA ILE A 26 7.55 1.83 3.92
C ILE A 26 8.49 0.63 3.68
N ALA A 27 8.28 -0.13 2.61
CA ALA A 27 9.16 -1.26 2.27
C ALA A 27 10.62 -0.80 2.05
N ALA A 28 10.82 0.34 1.39
CA ALA A 28 12.16 0.91 1.23
C ALA A 28 12.79 1.30 2.59
N GLN A 29 12.01 1.92 3.49
CA GLN A 29 12.48 2.28 4.83
C GLN A 29 12.80 1.07 5.71
N LEU A 30 12.16 -0.07 5.45
CA LEU A 30 12.44 -1.34 6.11
C LEU A 30 13.63 -2.10 5.48
N GLY A 31 14.23 -1.58 4.41
CA GLY A 31 15.42 -2.16 3.78
C GLY A 31 15.17 -3.29 2.79
N PHE A 32 13.92 -3.48 2.33
CA PHE A 32 13.62 -4.48 1.30
C PHE A 32 14.29 -4.15 -0.03
N ALA A 33 14.65 -5.17 -0.81
CA ALA A 33 15.20 -5.01 -2.14
C ALA A 33 14.16 -4.41 -3.11
N ALA A 34 14.63 -3.79 -4.20
CA ALA A 34 13.75 -3.10 -5.16
C ALA A 34 12.64 -4.00 -5.75
N LEU A 35 12.94 -5.30 -5.96
CA LEU A 35 11.96 -6.28 -6.42
C LEU A 35 10.87 -6.52 -5.36
N GLU A 36 11.26 -6.73 -4.11
CA GLU A 36 10.35 -6.96 -2.98
C GLU A 36 9.49 -5.72 -2.70
N GLN A 37 10.06 -4.52 -2.76
CA GLN A 37 9.30 -3.27 -2.68
C GLN A 37 8.19 -3.20 -3.75
N THR A 38 8.49 -3.64 -4.97
CA THR A 38 7.54 -3.65 -6.09
C THR A 38 6.43 -4.69 -5.87
N GLN A 39 6.79 -5.87 -5.34
CA GLN A 39 5.83 -6.92 -4.99
C GLN A 39 4.88 -6.48 -3.88
N ILE A 40 5.41 -5.91 -2.79
CA ILE A 40 4.61 -5.38 -1.67
C ILE A 40 3.67 -4.28 -2.17
N ALA A 41 4.18 -3.31 -2.93
CA ALA A 41 3.37 -2.22 -3.47
C ALA A 41 2.25 -2.73 -4.39
N THR A 42 2.52 -3.76 -5.19
CA THR A 42 1.51 -4.38 -6.06
C THR A 42 0.45 -5.11 -5.25
N ALA A 43 0.84 -5.92 -4.26
CA ALA A 43 -0.12 -6.61 -3.39
C ALA A 43 -1.04 -5.62 -2.64
N VAL A 44 -0.49 -4.53 -2.10
CA VAL A 44 -1.29 -3.48 -1.44
C VAL A 44 -2.22 -2.79 -2.42
N SER A 45 -1.77 -2.52 -3.65
CA SER A 45 -2.61 -1.92 -4.71
C SER A 45 -3.82 -2.80 -5.05
N GLU A 46 -3.62 -4.12 -5.17
CA GLU A 46 -4.72 -5.05 -5.47
C GLU A 46 -5.72 -5.13 -4.31
N ILE A 47 -5.25 -5.18 -3.07
CA ILE A 47 -6.12 -5.17 -1.88
C ILE A 47 -6.90 -3.86 -1.79
N ALA A 48 -6.23 -2.72 -1.97
CA ALA A 48 -6.87 -1.41 -1.91
C ALA A 48 -7.90 -1.23 -3.04
N ARG A 49 -7.58 -1.69 -4.26
CA ARG A 49 -8.52 -1.68 -5.39
C ARG A 49 -9.75 -2.52 -5.11
N ASN A 50 -9.58 -3.75 -4.62
CA ASN A 50 -10.71 -4.60 -4.26
C ASN A 50 -11.55 -3.99 -3.14
N ALA A 51 -10.92 -3.38 -2.13
CA ALA A 51 -11.65 -2.70 -1.07
C ALA A 51 -12.44 -1.49 -1.60
N TYR A 52 -11.88 -0.71 -2.52
CA TYR A 52 -12.56 0.43 -3.14
C TYR A 52 -13.70 0.02 -4.08
N GLU A 53 -13.53 -1.04 -4.87
CA GLU A 53 -14.53 -1.47 -5.87
C GLU A 53 -15.75 -2.16 -5.24
N TYR A 54 -15.59 -2.81 -4.09
CA TYR A 54 -16.60 -3.71 -3.52
C TYR A 54 -17.12 -3.31 -2.13
N THR A 55 -16.85 -2.08 -1.68
CA THR A 55 -17.38 -1.53 -0.41
C THR A 55 -18.19 -0.28 -0.68
#